data_AF-A0A411LCQ6-F1
#
_entry.id   AF-A0A411LCQ6-F1
#
_cell.length_a   1.000
_cell.length_b   1.000
_cell.length_c   1.000
_cell.angle_alpha   90.00
_cell.angle_beta   90.00
_cell.angle_gamma   90.00
#
_symmetry.space_group_name_H-M   'P 1'
#
loop_
_entity.id
_entity.type
_entity.pdbx_description
1 polymer ?
#
loop_
_entity_poly.entity_id
_entity_poly.type
_entity_poly.pdbx_seq_one_letter_code
_entity_poly.pdbx_strand_id
1 'polypeptide(L)'
;KFNFDLVLTEKMLNDETVHMAEGCEAVMLRGNCPGNRQNLEIYKNYGVKYVLTRTVGYNHIDLEAAKEFGLKVAYVPFYSPNAIAELALTLSLTLARHTQYTANNTHNGNFKIDDFMFSKEIRKSTVGIIGLGKIGFTAATIFKGVGANVIGYDVVEKDYLGDTCTQVDLETLLKESDIISMHMPYFKGSNDEFLNAEKIAQMKDGVIVMNTSRGELQNINDILDAVESGKIQGFAADVLANETKYFNKDLSGEAFDELQTRLI
;
A
#
# COMPACT_ATOMS: atom_id res chain seq x y z
N LYS A 1 -5.15 -25.70 16.71
CA LYS A 1 -6.28 -26.09 15.81
C LYS A 1 -5.83 -27.06 14.71
N PHE A 2 -4.66 -26.87 14.10
CA PHE A 2 -4.20 -27.70 12.97
C PHE A 2 -3.05 -28.67 13.28
N ASN A 3 -2.54 -28.70 14.51
CA ASN A 3 -1.49 -29.63 14.99
C ASN A 3 -0.26 -29.75 14.06
N PHE A 4 0.19 -28.63 13.49
CA PHE A 4 1.47 -28.58 12.80
C PHE A 4 2.62 -28.45 13.80
N ASP A 5 3.72 -29.14 13.53
CA ASP A 5 5.01 -28.86 14.16
C ASP A 5 5.64 -27.67 13.44
N LEU A 6 5.89 -26.57 14.16
CA LEU A 6 6.29 -25.30 13.58
C LEU A 6 7.73 -24.98 13.96
N VAL A 7 8.61 -24.98 12.96
CA VAL A 7 9.95 -24.41 13.08
C VAL A 7 9.88 -22.92 12.73
N LEU A 8 10.01 -22.06 13.73
CA LEU A 8 9.99 -20.60 13.56
C LEU A 8 11.41 -20.04 13.54
N THR A 9 11.67 -19.12 12.63
CA THR A 9 12.94 -18.39 12.57
C THR A 9 12.70 -16.91 12.32
N GLU A 10 13.55 -16.08 12.90
CA GLU A 10 13.60 -14.63 12.64
C GLU A 10 14.38 -14.32 11.36
N LYS A 11 15.21 -15.26 10.87
CA LYS A 11 15.98 -15.07 9.65
C LYS A 11 15.07 -15.14 8.43
N MET A 12 15.28 -14.23 7.47
CA MET A 12 14.65 -14.35 6.17
C MET A 12 15.18 -15.58 5.44
N LEU A 13 14.29 -16.37 4.84
CA LEU A 13 14.69 -17.44 3.92
C LEU A 13 15.25 -16.82 2.65
N ASN A 14 16.50 -17.14 2.33
CA ASN A 14 17.27 -16.68 1.19
C ASN A 14 18.30 -17.74 0.78
N ASP A 15 19.18 -17.43 -0.16
CA ASP A 15 20.17 -18.36 -0.70
C ASP A 15 21.15 -18.90 0.37
N GLU A 16 21.39 -18.15 1.45
CA GLU A 16 22.27 -18.55 2.55
C GLU A 16 21.54 -19.37 3.63
N THR A 17 20.25 -19.10 3.86
CA THR A 17 19.43 -19.71 4.92
C THR A 17 18.49 -20.80 4.42
N VAL A 18 18.50 -21.11 3.12
CA VAL A 18 17.69 -22.15 2.49
C VAL A 18 17.84 -23.53 3.16
N HIS A 19 19.02 -23.82 3.72
CA HIS A 19 19.31 -25.04 4.47
C HIS A 19 18.44 -25.24 5.72
N MET A 20 17.86 -24.16 6.26
CA MET A 20 16.97 -24.21 7.42
C MET A 20 15.64 -24.93 7.13
N ALA A 21 15.33 -25.20 5.86
CA ALA A 21 14.17 -25.99 5.46
C ALA A 21 14.40 -27.52 5.54
N GLU A 22 15.61 -27.98 5.85
CA GLU A 22 15.91 -29.40 5.97
C GLU A 22 15.01 -30.07 7.03
N GLY A 23 14.45 -31.23 6.69
CA GLY A 23 13.50 -31.96 7.54
C GLY A 23 12.08 -31.39 7.58
N CYS A 24 11.80 -30.29 6.88
CA CYS A 24 10.46 -29.71 6.79
C CYS A 24 9.70 -30.23 5.55
N GLU A 25 8.42 -30.60 5.71
CA GLU A 25 7.56 -30.97 4.57
C GLU A 25 7.02 -29.74 3.81
N ALA A 26 6.96 -28.60 4.48
CA ALA A 26 6.47 -27.34 3.93
C ALA A 26 7.35 -26.17 4.37
N VAL A 27 7.50 -25.19 3.49
CA VAL A 27 8.20 -23.93 3.75
C VAL A 27 7.22 -22.78 3.57
N MET A 28 7.21 -21.83 4.51
CA MET A 28 6.40 -20.61 4.44
C MET A 28 7.28 -19.39 4.20
N LEU A 29 7.15 -18.81 3.01
CA LEU A 29 7.86 -17.63 2.55
C LEU A 29 7.09 -16.34 2.90
N ARG A 30 7.83 -15.24 2.91
CA ARG A 30 7.31 -13.86 2.93
C ARG A 30 7.69 -13.19 1.60
N GLY A 31 7.09 -12.04 1.28
CA GLY A 31 7.34 -11.32 0.02
C GLY A 31 8.82 -11.03 -0.30
N ASN A 32 9.68 -10.93 0.73
CA ASN A 32 11.11 -10.66 0.59
C ASN A 32 11.99 -11.94 0.65
N CYS A 33 11.38 -13.12 0.72
CA CYS A 33 12.10 -14.40 0.72
C CYS A 33 12.11 -14.97 -0.71
N PRO A 34 13.25 -15.03 -1.41
CA PRO A 34 13.28 -15.50 -2.79
C PRO A 34 12.99 -17.01 -2.89
N GLY A 35 11.90 -17.35 -3.57
CA GLY A 35 11.64 -18.69 -4.11
C GLY A 35 12.19 -18.81 -5.53
N ASN A 36 13.46 -18.46 -5.73
CA ASN A 36 14.14 -18.57 -7.02
C ASN A 36 14.42 -20.06 -7.36
N ARG A 37 14.77 -20.36 -8.61
CA ARG A 37 15.05 -21.73 -9.06
C ARG A 37 16.07 -22.46 -8.17
N GLN A 38 17.15 -21.79 -7.76
CA GLN A 38 18.19 -22.38 -6.90
C GLN A 38 17.61 -22.84 -5.55
N ASN A 39 16.85 -21.97 -4.88
CA ASN A 39 16.27 -22.30 -3.57
C ASN A 39 15.19 -23.38 -3.68
N LEU A 40 14.39 -23.34 -4.75
CA LEU A 40 13.38 -24.36 -5.00
C LEU A 40 13.99 -25.74 -5.28
N GLU A 41 15.13 -25.81 -5.98
CA GLU A 41 15.86 -27.06 -6.20
C GLU A 41 16.38 -27.65 -4.88
N ILE A 42 16.90 -26.80 -3.99
CA ILE A 42 17.35 -27.21 -2.66
C ILE A 42 16.16 -27.71 -1.83
N TYR A 43 15.02 -27.03 -1.84
CA TYR A 43 13.81 -27.48 -1.16
C TYR A 43 13.36 -28.85 -1.65
N LYS A 44 13.37 -29.09 -2.96
CA LYS A 44 13.09 -30.42 -3.53
C LYS A 44 14.06 -31.47 -2.99
N ASN A 45 15.36 -31.17 -2.94
CA ASN A 45 16.38 -32.11 -2.45
C ASN A 45 16.22 -32.44 -0.96
N TYR A 46 15.67 -31.52 -0.16
CA TYR A 46 15.29 -31.79 1.24
C TYR A 46 13.94 -32.49 1.40
N GLY A 47 13.23 -32.79 0.31
CA GLY A 47 11.93 -33.45 0.36
C GLY A 47 10.76 -32.53 0.71
N VAL A 48 10.95 -31.21 0.63
CA VAL A 48 9.86 -30.24 0.77
C VAL A 48 8.83 -30.49 -0.34
N LYS A 49 7.55 -30.46 0.00
CA LYS A 49 6.44 -30.66 -0.94
C LYS A 49 5.63 -29.39 -1.18
N TYR A 50 5.59 -28.49 -0.21
CA TYR A 50 4.76 -27.29 -0.24
C TYR A 50 5.60 -26.04 -0.05
N VAL A 51 5.48 -25.08 -0.97
CA VAL A 51 6.07 -23.75 -0.86
C VAL A 51 4.93 -22.76 -0.74
N LEU A 52 4.67 -22.33 0.48
CA LEU A 52 3.56 -21.46 0.83
C LEU A 52 4.06 -20.02 0.90
N THR A 53 3.25 -19.05 0.52
CA THR A 53 3.54 -17.65 0.83
C THR A 53 2.37 -17.00 1.56
N ARG A 54 2.68 -16.27 2.63
CA ARG A 54 1.67 -15.55 3.43
C ARG A 54 1.38 -14.15 2.88
N THR A 55 1.47 -14.01 1.56
CA THR A 55 1.26 -12.76 0.83
C THR A 55 0.31 -12.94 -0.34
N VAL A 56 -0.26 -11.84 -0.82
CA VAL A 56 -1.05 -11.82 -2.07
C VAL A 56 -0.14 -11.86 -3.30
N GLY A 57 0.96 -11.09 -3.28
CA GLY A 57 1.96 -11.16 -4.35
C GLY A 57 2.79 -12.43 -4.24
N TYR A 58 3.05 -13.09 -5.37
CA TYR A 58 3.88 -14.29 -5.48
C TYR A 58 5.01 -14.13 -6.51
N ASN A 59 5.29 -12.90 -6.95
CA ASN A 59 6.34 -12.57 -7.94
C ASN A 59 7.76 -12.98 -7.50
N HIS A 60 7.96 -13.21 -6.19
CA HIS A 60 9.21 -13.68 -5.61
C HIS A 60 9.41 -15.20 -5.75
N ILE A 61 8.46 -15.93 -6.35
CA ILE A 61 8.51 -17.39 -6.54
C ILE A 61 8.54 -17.70 -8.04
N ASP A 62 9.53 -18.46 -8.48
CA ASP A 62 9.61 -19.01 -9.82
C ASP A 62 8.61 -20.18 -9.97
N LEU A 63 7.41 -19.86 -10.48
CA LEU A 63 6.32 -20.84 -10.62
C LEU A 63 6.63 -21.93 -11.65
N GLU A 64 7.44 -21.64 -12.67
CA GLU A 64 7.83 -22.64 -13.67
C GLU A 64 8.82 -23.64 -13.06
N ALA A 65 9.83 -23.16 -12.32
CA ALA A 65 10.73 -24.03 -11.57
C ALA A 65 10.00 -24.84 -10.50
N ALA A 66 9.07 -24.21 -9.76
CA ALA A 66 8.27 -24.92 -8.75
C ALA A 66 7.49 -26.09 -9.37
N LYS A 67 6.88 -25.87 -10.54
CA LYS A 67 6.18 -26.90 -11.30
C LYS A 67 7.11 -28.00 -11.79
N GLU A 68 8.27 -27.66 -12.36
CA GLU A 68 9.28 -28.62 -12.81
C GLU A 68 9.78 -29.52 -11.67
N PHE A 69 9.94 -28.95 -10.48
CA PHE A 69 10.39 -29.66 -9.29
C PHE A 69 9.28 -30.39 -8.53
N GLY A 70 8.02 -30.30 -8.98
CA GLY A 70 6.88 -30.96 -8.35
C GLY A 70 6.46 -30.32 -7.02
N LEU A 71 6.85 -29.08 -6.76
CA LEU A 71 6.51 -28.32 -5.57
C LEU A 71 5.12 -27.69 -5.71
N LYS A 72 4.26 -27.85 -4.71
CA LYS A 72 2.93 -27.22 -4.68
C LYS A 72 3.03 -25.83 -4.07
N VAL A 73 2.62 -24.82 -4.83
CA VAL A 73 2.60 -23.42 -4.38
C VAL A 73 1.19 -23.00 -3.97
N ALA A 74 1.07 -22.32 -2.83
CA ALA A 74 -0.16 -21.68 -2.40
C ALA A 74 0.13 -20.28 -1.85
N TYR A 75 -0.84 -19.38 -2.03
CA TYR A 75 -0.74 -17.97 -1.62
C TYR A 75 -2.06 -17.52 -0.99
N VAL A 76 -2.04 -16.37 -0.34
CA VAL A 76 -3.26 -15.76 0.21
C VAL A 76 -3.93 -14.96 -0.91
N PRO A 77 -5.14 -15.31 -1.38
CA PRO A 77 -5.68 -14.70 -2.60
C PRO A 77 -6.06 -13.23 -2.42
N PHE A 78 -6.45 -12.83 -1.21
CA PHE A 78 -6.85 -11.45 -0.88
C PHE A 78 -6.49 -11.14 0.57
N TYR A 79 -5.99 -9.93 0.83
CA TYR A 79 -5.97 -9.36 2.18
C TYR A 79 -7.39 -8.97 2.61
N SER A 80 -7.58 -8.70 3.90
CA SER A 80 -8.83 -8.14 4.42
C SER A 80 -9.09 -6.78 3.77
N PRO A 81 -10.17 -6.61 2.98
CA PRO A 81 -10.51 -5.31 2.41
C PRO A 81 -10.71 -4.24 3.48
N ASN A 82 -11.28 -4.63 4.62
CA ASN A 82 -11.47 -3.73 5.76
C ASN A 82 -10.15 -3.21 6.31
N ALA A 83 -9.13 -4.07 6.50
CA ALA A 83 -7.87 -3.63 7.09
C ALA A 83 -7.18 -2.54 6.24
N ILE A 84 -7.19 -2.69 4.92
CA ILE A 84 -6.58 -1.71 4.00
C ILE A 84 -7.43 -0.43 3.93
N ALA A 85 -8.76 -0.57 3.87
CA ALA A 85 -9.67 0.56 3.82
C ALA A 85 -9.67 1.38 5.12
N GLU A 86 -9.59 0.72 6.28
CA GLU A 86 -9.43 1.34 7.60
C GLU A 86 -8.10 2.11 7.67
N LEU A 87 -7.00 1.52 7.20
CA LEU A 87 -5.71 2.22 7.13
C LEU A 87 -5.80 3.48 6.26
N ALA A 88 -6.43 3.39 5.09
CA ALA A 88 -6.62 4.55 4.21
C ALA A 88 -7.42 5.68 4.89
N LEU A 89 -8.50 5.33 5.62
CA LEU A 89 -9.24 6.30 6.42
C LEU A 89 -8.35 6.91 7.52
N THR A 90 -7.62 6.09 8.26
CA THR A 90 -6.77 6.54 9.37
C THR A 90 -5.68 7.50 8.90
N LEU A 91 -5.00 7.19 7.80
CA LEU A 91 -3.99 8.06 7.20
C LEU A 91 -4.62 9.37 6.71
N SER A 92 -5.78 9.29 6.03
CA SER A 92 -6.51 10.46 5.56
C SER A 92 -6.90 11.40 6.70
N LEU A 93 -7.44 10.84 7.79
CA LEU A 93 -7.83 11.62 8.97
C LEU A 93 -6.63 12.17 9.72
N THR A 94 -5.52 11.44 9.76
CA THR A 94 -4.28 11.88 10.41
C THR A 94 -3.72 13.12 9.74
N LEU A 95 -3.71 13.14 8.40
CA LEU A 95 -3.32 14.31 7.62
C LEU A 95 -4.36 15.43 7.71
N ALA A 96 -5.63 15.12 7.45
CA ALA A 96 -6.70 16.12 7.42
C ALA A 96 -6.89 16.82 8.77
N ARG A 97 -6.56 16.15 9.89
CA ARG A 97 -6.71 16.67 11.27
C ARG A 97 -5.38 16.99 11.95
N HIS A 98 -4.27 16.89 11.22
CA HIS A 98 -2.92 17.20 11.70
C HIS A 98 -2.54 16.49 13.01
N THR A 99 -3.07 15.28 13.25
CA THR A 99 -2.98 14.64 14.57
C THR A 99 -1.55 14.22 14.90
N GLN A 100 -0.77 13.77 13.91
CA GLN A 100 0.65 13.47 14.10
C GLN A 100 1.45 14.73 14.48
N TYR A 101 1.20 15.84 13.79
CA TYR A 101 1.82 17.13 14.10
C TYR A 101 1.50 17.58 15.54
N THR A 102 0.22 17.55 15.93
CA THR A 102 -0.20 17.93 17.28
C THR A 102 0.37 17.01 18.36
N ALA A 103 0.40 15.69 18.10
CA ALA A 103 0.97 14.71 19.02
C ALA A 103 2.48 14.94 19.21
N ASN A 104 3.22 15.22 18.12
CA ASN A 104 4.65 15.49 18.18
C ASN A 104 4.95 16.79 18.95
N ASN A 105 4.20 17.87 18.70
CA ASN A 105 4.34 19.11 19.46
C ASN A 105 4.07 18.89 20.95
N THR A 106 2.99 18.17 21.28
CA THR A 106 2.61 17.85 22.66
C THR A 106 3.67 17.01 23.36
N HIS A 107 4.23 16.00 22.66
CA HIS A 107 5.32 15.18 23.18
C HIS A 107 6.56 16.03 23.55
N ASN A 108 6.84 17.06 22.75
CA ASN A 108 7.92 18.02 23.00
C ASN A 108 7.55 19.13 24.00
N GLY A 109 6.44 19.00 24.72
CA GLY A 109 5.98 19.97 25.72
C GLY A 109 5.39 21.26 25.13
N ASN A 110 5.17 21.31 23.81
CA ASN A 110 4.53 22.44 23.14
C ASN A 110 3.03 22.19 22.99
N PHE A 111 2.24 22.90 23.80
CA PHE A 111 0.78 22.84 23.80
C PHE A 111 0.11 24.04 23.11
N LYS A 112 0.86 24.85 22.35
CA LYS A 112 0.29 25.98 21.62
C LYS A 112 -0.65 25.48 20.52
N ILE A 113 -1.77 26.19 20.36
CA ILE A 113 -2.67 26.02 19.23
C ILE A 113 -2.23 27.00 18.14
N ASP A 114 -1.90 26.50 16.97
CA ASP A 114 -1.52 27.29 15.80
C ASP A 114 -2.50 27.09 14.64
N ASP A 115 -2.35 27.94 13.61
CA ASP A 115 -3.27 27.98 12.47
C ASP A 115 -3.28 26.67 11.66
N PHE A 116 -2.19 25.89 11.69
CA PHE A 116 -2.10 24.61 10.99
C PHE A 116 -3.00 23.54 11.64
N MET A 117 -3.41 23.71 12.90
CA MET A 117 -4.29 22.77 13.59
C MET A 117 -5.77 22.88 13.19
N PHE A 118 -6.17 23.90 12.41
CA PHE A 118 -7.54 24.08 11.97
C PHE A 118 -7.85 23.33 10.68
N SER A 119 -8.86 22.46 10.74
CA SER A 119 -9.13 21.48 9.68
C SER A 119 -10.55 21.59 9.14
N LYS A 120 -10.70 21.30 7.84
CA LYS A 120 -12.00 21.06 7.22
C LYS A 120 -12.62 19.77 7.76
N GLU A 121 -13.91 19.81 8.09
CA GLU A 121 -14.64 18.61 8.51
C GLU A 121 -14.82 17.65 7.33
N ILE A 122 -14.55 16.35 7.53
CA ILE A 122 -14.66 15.34 6.46
C ILE A 122 -16.07 15.24 5.85
N ARG A 123 -17.11 15.54 6.63
CA ARG A 123 -18.51 15.57 6.15
C ARG A 123 -18.79 16.65 5.11
N LYS A 124 -17.91 17.64 4.99
CA LYS A 124 -17.94 18.70 3.98
C LYS A 124 -16.97 18.44 2.83
N SER A 125 -16.29 17.28 2.86
CA SER A 125 -15.28 16.92 1.88
C SER A 125 -15.82 15.93 0.85
N THR A 126 -15.34 16.07 -0.37
CA THR A 126 -15.46 15.06 -1.42
C THR A 126 -14.26 14.14 -1.36
N VAL A 127 -14.51 12.84 -1.25
CA VAL A 127 -13.50 11.78 -1.27
C VAL A 127 -13.58 11.04 -2.59
N GLY A 128 -12.50 11.10 -3.37
CA GLY A 128 -12.32 10.38 -4.62
C GLY A 128 -11.67 9.03 -4.41
N ILE A 129 -12.33 7.96 -4.84
CA ILE A 129 -11.82 6.59 -4.79
C ILE A 129 -11.37 6.14 -6.18
N ILE A 130 -10.07 5.91 -6.38
CA ILE A 130 -9.53 5.41 -7.64
C ILE A 130 -9.39 3.89 -7.56
N GLY A 131 -10.18 3.17 -8.35
CA GLY A 131 -10.35 1.72 -8.30
C GLY A 131 -11.51 1.34 -7.38
N LEU A 132 -12.58 0.78 -7.93
CA LEU A 132 -13.81 0.42 -7.23
C LEU A 132 -13.95 -1.10 -7.06
N GLY A 133 -12.84 -1.83 -7.01
CA GLY A 133 -12.81 -3.24 -6.63
C GLY A 133 -13.19 -3.45 -5.15
N LYS A 134 -12.91 -4.66 -4.61
CA LYS A 134 -13.29 -5.01 -3.23
C LYS A 134 -12.80 -3.99 -2.18
N ILE A 135 -11.51 -3.61 -2.23
CA ILE A 135 -10.91 -2.66 -1.27
C ILE A 135 -11.50 -1.26 -1.47
N GLY A 136 -11.54 -0.77 -2.71
CA GLY A 136 -12.05 0.57 -3.01
C GLY A 136 -13.52 0.75 -2.63
N PHE A 137 -14.36 -0.24 -2.88
CA PHE A 137 -15.76 -0.20 -2.45
C PHE A 137 -15.91 -0.23 -0.91
N THR A 138 -15.08 -1.03 -0.21
CA THR A 138 -15.03 -0.99 1.26
C THR A 138 -14.59 0.39 1.77
N ALA A 139 -13.56 0.99 1.17
CA ALA A 139 -13.11 2.35 1.50
C ALA A 139 -14.22 3.38 1.25
N ALA A 140 -14.90 3.32 0.11
CA ALA A 140 -16.04 4.17 -0.20
C ALA A 140 -17.15 4.06 0.87
N THR A 141 -17.47 2.84 1.29
CA THR A 141 -18.46 2.57 2.35
C THR A 141 -18.05 3.22 3.67
N ILE A 142 -16.79 3.09 4.06
CA ILE A 142 -16.26 3.67 5.30
C ILE A 142 -16.27 5.20 5.25
N PHE A 143 -15.80 5.81 4.15
CA PHE A 143 -15.81 7.26 3.97
C PHE A 143 -17.23 7.83 3.96
N LYS A 144 -18.17 7.15 3.30
CA LYS A 144 -19.59 7.49 3.36
C LYS A 144 -20.13 7.41 4.79
N GLY A 145 -19.75 6.37 5.54
CA GLY A 145 -20.14 6.16 6.92
C GLY A 145 -19.70 7.26 7.89
N VAL A 146 -18.57 7.92 7.62
CA VAL A 146 -18.12 9.12 8.37
C VAL A 146 -18.69 10.44 7.83
N GLY A 147 -19.58 10.36 6.84
CA GLY A 147 -20.38 11.47 6.33
C GLY A 147 -19.81 12.18 5.11
N ALA A 148 -18.74 11.67 4.49
CA ALA A 148 -18.15 12.29 3.30
C ALA A 148 -19.07 12.18 2.08
N ASN A 149 -18.93 13.12 1.14
CA ASN A 149 -19.39 12.91 -0.22
C ASN A 149 -18.40 11.99 -0.94
N VAL A 150 -18.84 10.91 -1.56
CA VAL A 150 -17.93 9.92 -2.16
C VAL A 150 -18.19 9.80 -3.65
N ILE A 151 -17.13 10.05 -4.42
CA ILE A 151 -17.08 9.81 -5.86
C ILE A 151 -15.99 8.78 -6.17
N GLY A 152 -16.10 8.09 -7.29
CA GLY A 152 -15.20 7.00 -7.61
C GLY A 152 -14.93 6.85 -9.08
N TYR A 153 -13.75 6.37 -9.41
CA TYR A 153 -13.35 6.06 -10.78
C TYR A 153 -12.93 4.59 -10.86
N ASP A 154 -13.42 3.89 -11.87
CA ASP A 154 -12.94 2.58 -12.27
C ASP A 154 -13.09 2.46 -13.78
N VAL A 155 -12.19 1.73 -14.43
CA VAL A 155 -12.23 1.53 -15.89
C VAL A 155 -13.46 0.74 -16.33
N VAL A 156 -14.09 -0.01 -15.40
CA VAL A 156 -15.35 -0.72 -15.64
C VAL A 156 -16.44 -0.13 -14.76
N GLU A 157 -17.61 0.11 -15.35
CA GLU A 157 -18.82 0.51 -14.63
C GLU A 157 -19.21 -0.54 -13.58
N LYS A 158 -19.56 -0.09 -12.38
CA LYS A 158 -19.98 -0.96 -11.27
C LYS A 158 -21.47 -0.77 -11.00
N ASP A 159 -22.21 -1.86 -11.02
CA ASP A 159 -23.65 -1.91 -10.76
C ASP A 159 -24.01 -1.99 -9.25
N TYR A 160 -23.03 -2.32 -8.41
CA TYR A 160 -23.23 -2.55 -6.97
C TYR A 160 -22.98 -1.32 -6.08
N LEU A 161 -22.76 -0.14 -6.64
CA LEU A 161 -22.36 1.04 -5.85
C LEU A 161 -23.51 1.64 -5.03
N GLY A 162 -24.75 1.55 -5.52
CA GLY A 162 -25.92 2.14 -4.86
C GLY A 162 -25.72 3.63 -4.54
N ASP A 163 -26.03 4.02 -3.30
CA ASP A 163 -25.86 5.37 -2.77
C ASP A 163 -24.51 5.59 -2.04
N THR A 164 -23.65 4.56 -2.05
CA THR A 164 -22.36 4.57 -1.35
C THR A 164 -21.36 5.47 -2.04
N CYS A 165 -21.33 5.45 -3.38
CA CYS A 165 -20.36 6.16 -4.21
C CYS A 165 -20.97 6.47 -5.58
N THR A 166 -20.71 7.68 -6.10
CA THR A 166 -21.06 8.02 -7.48
C THR A 166 -19.87 7.75 -8.39
N GLN A 167 -20.01 6.84 -9.36
CA GLN A 167 -18.96 6.62 -10.35
C GLN A 167 -18.91 7.77 -11.34
N VAL A 168 -17.72 8.34 -11.55
CA VAL A 168 -17.43 9.48 -12.44
C VAL A 168 -16.20 9.16 -13.28
N ASP A 169 -15.94 9.97 -14.31
CA ASP A 169 -14.67 9.90 -15.03
C ASP A 169 -13.50 10.41 -14.18
N LEU A 170 -12.27 10.08 -14.60
CA LEU A 170 -11.06 10.42 -13.85
C LEU A 170 -10.85 11.94 -13.73
N GLU A 171 -11.17 12.71 -14.77
CA GLU A 171 -10.97 14.17 -14.77
C GLU A 171 -11.87 14.84 -13.72
N THR A 172 -13.15 14.45 -13.68
CA THR A 172 -14.10 14.87 -12.67
C THR A 172 -13.62 14.49 -11.27
N LEU A 173 -13.15 13.25 -11.07
CA LEU A 173 -12.63 12.81 -9.78
C LEU A 173 -11.46 13.68 -9.30
N LEU A 174 -10.48 13.91 -10.16
CA LEU A 174 -9.30 14.72 -9.81
C LEU A 174 -9.69 16.16 -9.43
N LYS A 175 -10.59 16.77 -10.21
CA LYS A 175 -11.01 18.17 -10.02
C LYS A 175 -11.89 18.41 -8.80
N GLU A 176 -12.68 17.42 -8.38
CA GLU A 176 -13.68 17.61 -7.33
C GLU A 176 -13.25 17.11 -5.95
N SER A 177 -12.26 16.20 -5.89
CA SER A 177 -11.86 15.53 -4.64
C SER A 177 -11.00 16.41 -3.74
N ASP A 178 -11.38 16.53 -2.47
CA ASP A 178 -10.53 17.07 -1.41
C ASP A 178 -9.54 16.01 -0.87
N ILE A 179 -9.93 14.74 -0.95
CA ILE A 179 -9.12 13.59 -0.56
C ILE A 179 -9.19 12.55 -1.68
N ILE A 180 -8.06 12.02 -2.14
CA ILE A 180 -7.99 10.96 -3.15
C ILE A 180 -7.36 9.71 -2.53
N SER A 181 -8.00 8.56 -2.67
CA SER A 181 -7.46 7.27 -2.20
C SER A 181 -7.37 6.26 -3.34
N MET A 182 -6.16 5.73 -3.57
CA MET A 182 -5.86 4.79 -4.65
C MET A 182 -5.98 3.33 -4.16
N HIS A 183 -6.84 2.57 -4.83
CA HIS A 183 -7.17 1.16 -4.58
C HIS A 183 -7.21 0.33 -5.89
N MET A 184 -6.32 0.64 -6.83
CA MET A 184 -6.24 -0.03 -8.13
C MET A 184 -5.03 -0.97 -8.22
N PRO A 185 -5.14 -2.08 -8.98
CA PRO A 185 -3.99 -2.95 -9.24
C PRO A 185 -2.91 -2.24 -10.07
N TYR A 186 -1.67 -2.68 -9.89
CA TYR A 186 -0.54 -2.28 -10.75
C TYR A 186 -0.33 -3.29 -11.87
N PHE A 187 -0.17 -2.78 -13.08
CA PHE A 187 0.16 -3.51 -14.29
C PHE A 187 1.34 -2.82 -14.97
N LYS A 188 2.52 -3.44 -14.86
CA LYS A 188 3.75 -2.94 -15.48
C LYS A 188 3.57 -2.70 -16.98
N GLY A 189 4.00 -1.53 -17.44
CA GLY A 189 3.85 -1.01 -18.80
C GLY A 189 2.51 -0.35 -19.10
N SER A 190 1.52 -0.45 -18.21
CA SER A 190 0.16 0.05 -18.46
C SER A 190 -0.23 1.21 -17.56
N ASN A 191 0.15 1.18 -16.28
CA ASN A 191 -0.20 2.23 -15.32
C ASN A 191 0.96 2.58 -14.37
N ASP A 192 2.19 2.43 -14.85
CA ASP A 192 3.37 2.98 -14.19
C ASP A 192 3.20 4.49 -14.00
N GLU A 193 3.57 4.96 -12.82
CA GLU A 193 3.54 6.39 -12.49
C GLU A 193 2.17 7.01 -12.83
N PHE A 194 1.10 6.23 -12.64
CA PHE A 194 -0.26 6.68 -12.93
C PHE A 194 -0.51 8.05 -12.31
N LEU A 195 -0.16 8.24 -11.04
CA LEU A 195 -0.14 9.55 -10.41
C LEU A 195 1.20 10.25 -10.70
N ASN A 196 1.17 11.17 -11.66
CA ASN A 196 2.29 11.98 -12.13
C ASN A 196 1.93 13.47 -12.14
N ALA A 197 2.89 14.34 -12.49
CA ALA A 197 2.73 15.79 -12.53
C ALA A 197 1.50 16.25 -13.34
N GLU A 198 1.21 15.61 -14.48
CA GLU A 198 0.06 15.95 -15.32
C GLU A 198 -1.28 15.73 -14.60
N LYS A 199 -1.44 14.61 -13.88
CA LYS A 199 -2.67 14.34 -13.11
C LYS A 199 -2.73 15.16 -11.84
N ILE A 200 -1.59 15.37 -11.18
CA ILE A 200 -1.49 16.22 -10.00
C ILE A 200 -1.92 17.65 -10.32
N ALA A 201 -1.52 18.19 -11.48
CA ALA A 201 -1.90 19.54 -11.91
C ALA A 201 -3.42 19.73 -12.02
N GLN A 202 -4.16 18.66 -12.34
CA GLN A 202 -5.63 18.67 -12.47
C GLN A 202 -6.36 18.61 -11.12
N MET A 203 -5.66 18.25 -10.05
CA MET A 203 -6.26 18.15 -8.72
C MET A 203 -6.61 19.52 -8.14
N LYS A 204 -7.41 19.54 -7.09
CA LYS A 204 -7.60 20.75 -6.27
C LYS A 204 -6.29 21.14 -5.59
N ASP A 205 -6.11 22.44 -5.37
CA ASP A 205 -5.04 22.91 -4.49
C ASP A 205 -5.35 22.51 -3.04
N GLY A 206 -4.35 22.02 -2.33
CA GLY A 206 -4.50 21.52 -0.96
C GLY A 206 -5.18 20.15 -0.87
N VAL A 207 -5.17 19.35 -1.95
CA VAL A 207 -5.70 17.98 -1.92
C VAL A 207 -4.86 17.08 -1.01
N ILE A 208 -5.49 16.10 -0.35
CA ILE A 208 -4.80 15.02 0.37
C ILE A 208 -4.81 13.76 -0.50
N VAL A 209 -3.69 13.06 -0.64
CA VAL A 209 -3.59 11.90 -1.52
C VAL A 209 -3.00 10.68 -0.82
N MET A 210 -3.71 9.55 -0.90
CA MET A 210 -3.36 8.27 -0.29
C MET A 210 -3.05 7.20 -1.32
N ASN A 211 -1.94 6.49 -1.11
CA ASN A 211 -1.64 5.26 -1.84
C ASN A 211 -1.43 4.07 -0.90
N THR A 212 -2.41 3.19 -0.84
CA THR A 212 -2.33 1.90 -0.14
C THR A 212 -2.34 0.72 -1.13
N SER A 213 -2.04 1.01 -2.40
CA SER A 213 -2.03 0.03 -3.49
C SER A 213 -0.63 -0.48 -3.78
N ARG A 214 0.13 0.24 -4.61
CA ARG A 214 1.47 -0.13 -5.09
C ARG A 214 2.30 1.12 -5.34
N GLY A 215 3.58 1.07 -4.95
CA GLY A 215 4.48 2.21 -5.06
C GLY A 215 4.85 2.57 -6.49
N GLU A 216 4.68 1.65 -7.43
CA GLU A 216 4.92 1.87 -8.87
C GLU A 216 3.81 2.70 -9.54
N LEU A 217 2.66 2.90 -8.86
CA LEU A 217 1.56 3.72 -9.37
C LEU A 217 1.78 5.22 -9.20
N GLN A 218 2.85 5.63 -8.53
CA GLN A 218 3.15 7.01 -8.21
C GLN A 218 4.53 7.40 -8.71
N ASN A 219 4.63 8.56 -9.35
CA ASN A 219 5.90 9.24 -9.49
C ASN A 219 6.19 9.99 -8.17
N ILE A 220 7.10 9.46 -7.37
CA ILE A 220 7.35 10.02 -6.04
C ILE A 220 7.96 11.43 -6.09
N ASN A 221 8.77 11.74 -7.10
CA ASN A 221 9.38 13.06 -7.22
C ASN A 221 8.30 14.12 -7.53
N ASP A 222 7.40 13.82 -8.47
CA ASP A 222 6.29 14.72 -8.81
C ASP A 222 5.38 14.99 -7.59
N ILE A 223 5.16 13.97 -6.75
CA ILE A 223 4.38 14.11 -5.52
C ILE A 223 5.10 14.98 -4.51
N LEU A 224 6.41 14.77 -4.30
CA LEU A 224 7.20 15.57 -3.37
C LEU A 224 7.25 17.03 -3.81
N ASP A 225 7.48 17.31 -5.09
CA ASP A 225 7.44 18.66 -5.65
C ASP A 225 6.06 19.32 -5.44
N ALA A 226 4.99 18.53 -5.56
CA ALA A 226 3.62 18.99 -5.33
C ALA A 226 3.31 19.24 -3.84
N VAL A 227 3.90 18.47 -2.93
CA VAL A 227 3.80 18.72 -1.48
C VAL A 227 4.56 19.98 -1.10
N GLU A 228 5.80 20.14 -1.59
CA GLU A 228 6.65 21.31 -1.31
C GLU A 228 6.05 22.61 -1.85
N SER A 229 5.38 22.56 -3.00
CA SER A 229 4.66 23.70 -3.58
C SER A 229 3.30 23.98 -2.92
N GLY A 230 2.80 23.08 -2.08
CA GLY A 230 1.47 23.17 -1.46
C GLY A 230 0.31 22.78 -2.38
N LYS A 231 0.59 22.29 -3.59
CA LYS A 231 -0.43 21.72 -4.48
C LYS A 231 -1.13 20.53 -3.82
N ILE A 232 -0.34 19.66 -3.18
CA ILE A 232 -0.82 18.58 -2.32
C ILE A 232 -0.60 19.03 -0.87
N GLN A 233 -1.65 19.08 -0.06
CA GLN A 233 -1.53 19.44 1.37
C GLN A 233 -0.82 18.34 2.15
N GLY A 234 -1.05 17.08 1.79
CA GLY A 234 -0.46 15.94 2.46
C GLY A 234 -0.55 14.69 1.61
N PHE A 235 0.52 13.90 1.67
CA PHE A 235 0.61 12.61 1.01
C PHE A 235 0.95 11.55 2.06
N ALA A 236 0.31 10.38 1.97
CA ALA A 236 0.71 9.21 2.75
C ALA A 236 0.61 7.96 1.90
N ALA A 237 1.55 7.05 2.14
CA ALA A 237 1.59 5.77 1.47
C ALA A 237 1.94 4.65 2.44
N ASP A 238 1.37 3.47 2.19
CA ASP A 238 1.77 2.19 2.82
C ASP A 238 2.71 1.40 1.90
N VAL A 239 3.14 2.02 0.79
CA VAL A 239 3.90 1.40 -0.29
C VAL A 239 4.92 2.39 -0.85
N LEU A 240 6.06 1.89 -1.28
CA LEU A 240 7.09 2.65 -1.98
C LEU A 240 7.60 1.86 -3.18
N ALA A 241 7.94 2.56 -4.26
CA ALA A 241 8.66 1.91 -5.35
C ALA A 241 9.98 1.36 -4.79
N ASN A 242 10.30 0.09 -5.08
CA ASN A 242 11.46 -0.61 -4.50
C ASN A 242 11.45 -0.66 -2.96
N GLU A 243 10.28 -0.89 -2.33
CA GLU A 243 10.11 -0.96 -0.87
C GLU A 243 11.09 -1.89 -0.14
N THR A 244 11.64 -2.92 -0.81
CA THR A 244 12.65 -3.84 -0.25
C THR A 244 13.93 -3.14 0.20
N LYS A 245 14.20 -1.93 -0.31
CA LYS A 245 15.28 -1.08 0.17
C LYS A 245 15.02 -0.53 1.58
N TYR A 246 13.76 -0.32 1.96
CA TYR A 246 13.35 0.41 3.16
C TYR A 246 12.65 -0.48 4.21
N PHE A 247 11.69 -1.29 3.78
CA PHE A 247 10.78 -1.99 4.68
C PHE A 247 11.47 -3.12 5.45
N ASN A 248 11.17 -3.23 6.74
CA ASN A 248 11.76 -4.18 7.70
C ASN A 248 13.27 -3.98 7.94
N LYS A 249 13.77 -2.75 7.80
CA LYS A 249 15.14 -2.37 8.19
C LYS A 249 15.08 -1.26 9.23
N ASP A 250 16.05 -1.26 10.13
CA ASP A 250 16.35 -0.12 10.99
C ASP A 250 17.45 0.68 10.30
N LEU A 251 17.12 1.86 9.80
CA LEU A 251 18.06 2.77 9.12
C LEU A 251 18.51 3.90 10.06
N SER A 252 18.30 3.76 11.37
CA SER A 252 18.73 4.77 12.33
C SER A 252 20.26 4.95 12.28
N GLY A 253 20.69 6.21 12.11
CA GLY A 253 22.10 6.56 12.01
C GLY A 253 22.74 6.34 10.63
N GLU A 254 21.99 5.85 9.63
CA GLU A 254 22.47 5.82 8.25
C GLU A 254 22.35 7.20 7.58
N ALA A 255 23.24 7.49 6.63
CA ALA A 255 23.13 8.69 5.81
C ALA A 255 22.05 8.48 4.75
N PHE A 256 21.06 9.36 4.73
CA PHE A 256 19.98 9.30 3.75
C PHE A 256 20.41 9.90 2.41
N ASP A 257 19.96 9.26 1.32
CA ASP A 257 20.02 9.85 0.00
C ASP A 257 19.04 11.03 -0.13
N GLU A 258 19.12 11.75 -1.26
CA GLU A 258 18.29 12.94 -1.48
C GLU A 258 16.79 12.61 -1.41
N LEU A 259 16.36 11.51 -2.01
CA LEU A 259 14.96 11.10 -2.01
C LEU A 259 14.50 10.72 -0.60
N GLN A 260 15.31 9.96 0.15
CA GLN A 260 15.07 9.61 1.54
C GLN A 260 14.96 10.85 2.43
N THR A 261 15.82 11.84 2.21
CA THR A 261 15.81 13.09 2.96
C THR A 261 14.52 13.88 2.71
N ARG A 262 13.98 13.84 1.49
CA ARG A 262 12.70 14.50 1.16
C ARG A 262 11.47 13.75 1.69
N LEU A 263 11.58 12.44 1.94
CA LEU A 263 10.49 11.60 2.44
C LEU A 263 10.27 11.68 3.95
N ILE A 264 11.25 12.16 4.71
CA ILE A 264 11.28 12.19 6.19
C ILE A 264 11.06 13.61 6.69
#